data_AF-A0A2D7BXT5-F1
#
_entry.id   AF-A0A2D7BXT5-F1
#
_cell.length_a   1.000
_cell.length_b   1.000
_cell.length_c   1.000
_cell.angle_alpha   90.00
_cell.angle_beta   90.00
_cell.angle_gamma   90.00
#
_symmetry.space_group_name_H-M   'P 1'
#
loop_
_entity.id
_entity.type
_entity.pdbx_description
1 polymer ?
#
loop_
_entity_poly.entity_id
_entity_poly.type
_entity_poly.pdbx_seq_one_letter_code
_entity_poly.pdbx_strand_id
1 'polypeptide(L)' 'MSDASLLNRSLNEEMKNSYINYAMSVIIGRALPDARDGLKPVHRRVLYGMYEGGHTSEKKFSKSAR' A
#
# COMPACT_ATOMS: atom_id res chain seq x y z
N MET A 1 -32.11 27.30 1.87
CA MET A 1 -31.25 26.09 1.97
C MET A 1 -30.76 25.82 0.56
N SER A 2 -29.67 26.48 0.16
CA SER A 2 -29.06 26.33 -1.17
C SER A 2 -27.93 25.31 -1.06
N ASP A 3 -28.00 24.27 -1.89
CA ASP A 3 -27.14 23.10 -1.93
C ASP A 3 -25.66 23.42 -1.71
N ALA A 4 -25.08 22.75 -0.71
CA ALA A 4 -23.65 22.80 -0.44
C ALA A 4 -22.85 22.22 -1.63
N SER A 5 -22.17 23.11 -2.36
CA SER A 5 -21.04 22.87 -3.27
C SER A 5 -21.09 21.62 -4.17
N LEU A 6 -22.03 21.56 -5.12
CA LEU A 6 -21.92 20.61 -6.24
C LEU A 6 -20.76 21.04 -7.15
N LEU A 7 -19.62 20.34 -7.03
CA LEU A 7 -18.49 20.50 -7.94
C LEU A 7 -18.82 19.83 -9.26
N ASN A 8 -19.12 20.63 -10.29
CA ASN A 8 -19.26 20.14 -11.65
C ASN A 8 -17.87 19.76 -12.20
N ARG A 9 -17.59 18.45 -12.31
CA ARG A 9 -16.35 17.92 -12.90
C ARG A 9 -16.63 17.20 -14.21
N SER A 10 -15.76 17.42 -15.19
CA SER A 10 -15.81 16.67 -16.45
C SER A 10 -15.49 15.21 -16.21
N LEU A 11 -16.35 14.30 -16.69
CA LEU A 11 -16.16 12.85 -16.57
C LEU A 11 -14.81 12.40 -17.16
N ASN A 12 -14.45 12.93 -18.32
CA ASN A 12 -13.20 12.57 -19.01
C ASN A 12 -11.97 12.95 -18.18
N GLU A 13 -12.01 14.09 -17.51
CA GLU A 13 -10.94 14.57 -16.65
C GLU A 13 -10.84 13.72 -15.37
N GLU A 14 -11.97 13.46 -14.72
CA GLU A 14 -12.02 12.65 -13.50
C GLU A 14 -11.55 11.21 -13.75
N MET A 15 -11.97 10.60 -14.86
CA MET A 15 -11.54 9.26 -15.25
C MET A 15 -10.03 9.18 -15.48
N LYS A 16 -9.46 10.14 -16.21
CA LYS A 16 -8.01 10.18 -16.47
C LYS A 16 -7.23 10.35 -15.17
N ASN A 17 -7.67 11.25 -14.30
CA ASN A 17 -7.03 11.52 -13.02
C ASN A 17 -7.10 10.29 -12.10
N SER A 18 -8.28 9.69 -11.96
CA SER A 18 -8.49 8.48 -11.16
C SER A 18 -7.63 7.31 -11.66
N TYR A 19 -7.56 7.12 -12.98
CA TYR A 19 -6.74 6.08 -13.59
C TYR A 19 -5.25 6.28 -13.30
N ILE A 20 -4.72 7.49 -13.52
CA ILE A 20 -3.30 7.78 -13.28
C ILE A 20 -2.96 7.68 -11.79
N ASN A 21 -3.81 8.20 -10.91
CA ASN A 21 -3.60 8.11 -9.46
C ASN A 21 -3.55 6.65 -8.99
N TYR A 22 -4.48 5.81 -9.47
CA TYR A 22 -4.47 4.40 -9.15
C TYR A 22 -3.24 3.69 -9.73
N ALA A 23 -2.92 3.91 -11.01
CA ALA A 23 -1.79 3.30 -11.69
C ALA A 23 -0.47 3.62 -10.98
N MET A 24 -0.24 4.89 -10.64
CA MET A 24 0.95 5.32 -9.89
C MET A 24 1.00 4.67 -8.50
N SER A 25 -0.13 4.58 -7.79
CA SER A 25 -0.21 3.91 -6.49
C SER A 25 0.13 2.41 -6.57
N VAL A 26 -0.27 1.75 -7.66
CA VAL A 26 0.05 0.33 -7.92
C VAL A 26 1.55 0.19 -8.15
N ILE A 27 2.10 0.96 -9.09
CA ILE A 27 3.49 0.83 -9.55
C ILE A 27 4.45 1.02 -8.37
N ILE A 28 4.29 2.12 -7.63
CA ILE A 28 5.23 2.50 -6.57
C ILE A 28 4.91 1.79 -5.25
N GLY A 29 3.63 1.69 -4.89
CA GLY A 29 3.21 1.28 -3.55
C GLY A 29 2.91 -0.20 -3.39
N ARG A 30 2.88 -0.99 -4.46
CA ARG A 30 2.43 -2.40 -4.39
C ARG A 30 3.19 -3.35 -5.30
N ALA A 31 3.32 -3.02 -6.58
CA ALA A 31 3.69 -3.97 -7.61
C ALA A 31 5.21 -4.16 -7.75
N LEU A 32 5.97 -3.07 -7.84
CA LEU A 32 7.42 -3.13 -8.03
C LEU A 32 8.16 -3.18 -6.69
N PRO A 33 9.20 -4.01 -6.57
CA PRO A 33 10.10 -4.01 -5.42
C PRO A 33 11.05 -2.79 -5.45
N ASP A 34 11.57 -2.43 -4.29
CA ASP A 34 12.64 -1.42 -4.19
C ASP A 34 13.97 -2.04 -4.60
N ALA A 35 14.80 -1.31 -5.35
CA ALA A 35 16.08 -1.80 -5.86
C ALA A 35 17.12 -2.06 -4.75
N ARG A 36 16.99 -1.40 -3.59
CA ARG A 36 17.95 -1.49 -2.49
C ARG A 36 17.90 -2.83 -1.77
N ASP A 37 16.69 -3.36 -1.60
CA ASP A 37 16.43 -4.57 -0.81
C ASP A 37 15.71 -5.67 -1.61
N GLY A 38 15.19 -5.38 -2.80
CA GLY A 38 14.39 -6.30 -3.60
C GLY A 38 13.00 -6.61 -3.00
N LEU A 39 12.57 -5.88 -1.97
CA LEU A 39 11.35 -6.18 -1.22
C LEU A 39 10.19 -5.30 -1.65
N LYS A 40 9.03 -5.95 -1.82
CA LYS A 40 7.74 -5.26 -1.93
C LYS A 40 7.33 -4.70 -0.56
N PRO A 41 6.49 -3.64 -0.52
CA PRO A 41 6.04 -3.04 0.75
C PRO A 41 5.39 -4.05 1.72
N VAL A 42 4.71 -5.08 1.22
CA VAL A 42 4.10 -6.12 2.07
C VAL A 42 5.16 -6.97 2.80
N HIS A 43 6.23 -7.37 2.12
CA HIS A 43 7.29 -8.18 2.73
C HIS A 43 8.01 -7.40 3.83
N ARG A 44 8.32 -6.13 3.57
CA ARG A 44 8.96 -5.25 4.56
C ARG A 44 8.14 -5.13 5.84
N ARG A 45 6.81 -4.95 5.71
CA ARG A 45 5.91 -4.88 6.87
C ARG A 45 5.84 -6.19 7.64
N VAL A 46 5.78 -7.34 6.96
CA VAL A 46 5.77 -8.66 7.61
C VAL A 46 7.06 -8.89 8.39
N LEU A 47 8.21 -8.67 7.75
CA LEU A 47 9.52 -8.86 8.39
C LEU A 47 9.72 -7.91 9.57
N TYR A 48 9.31 -6.64 9.43
CA TYR A 48 9.37 -5.68 10.53
C TYR A 48 8.43 -6.07 11.67
N GLY A 49 7.20 -6.50 11.38
CA GLY A 49 6.27 -7.00 12.41
C GLY A 49 6.80 -8.23 13.14
N MET A 50 7.47 -9.14 12.44
CA MET A 50 8.16 -10.28 13.06
C MET A 50 9.31 -9.83 13.96
N TYR A 51 10.07 -8.82 13.55
CA TYR A 51 11.16 -8.26 14.34
C TYR A 51 10.64 -7.61 15.63
N GLU A 52 9.65 -6.72 15.54
CA GLU A 52 9.03 -6.05 16.70
C GLU A 52 8.35 -7.06 17.65
N GLY A 53 7.76 -8.13 17.10
CA GLY A 53 7.16 -9.23 17.85
C GLY A 53 8.18 -10.21 18.46
N GLY A 54 9.48 -10.02 18.21
CA GLY A 54 10.55 -10.88 18.72
C GLY A 54 10.57 -12.29 18.10
N HIS A 55 10.01 -12.47 16.91
CA HIS A 55 10.00 -13.73 16.17
C HIS A 55 11.30 -13.95 15.40
N THR A 56 12.40 -14.12 16.13
CA THR A 56 13.72 -14.43 15.57
C THR A 56 13.97 -15.94 15.47
N SER A 57 15.00 -16.35 14.73
CA SER A 57 15.37 -17.75 14.50
C SER A 57 15.59 -18.54 15.79
N GLU A 58 16.07 -17.89 16.85
CA GLU A 58 16.39 -18.52 18.13
C GLU A 58 15.16 -18.82 19.00
N LYS A 59 13.98 -18.31 18.62
CA LYS A 59 12.75 -18.43 19.41
C LYS A 59 11.89 -19.58 18.92
N LYS A 60 11.03 -20.10 19.82
CA LYS A 60 10.05 -21.13 19.48
C LYS A 60 9.03 -20.61 18.46
N PHE A 61 8.49 -21.52 17.65
CA PHE A 61 7.49 -21.18 16.65
C PHE A 61 6.24 -20.52 17.25
N SER A 62 5.81 -19.45 16.61
CA SER A 62 4.54 -18.76 16.84
C SER A 62 3.52 -19.17 15.75
N LYS A 63 2.23 -19.00 16.03
CA LYS A 63 1.18 -19.25 15.04
C LYS A 63 1.09 -18.06 14.08
N SER A 64 0.95 -18.33 12.78
CA SER A 64 0.94 -17.29 11.74
C SER A 64 -0.25 -16.31 11.80
N ALA A 65 -1.33 -16.68 12.51
CA ALA A 65 -2.50 -15.83 12.68
C ALA A 65 -2.36 -14.77 13.79
N ARG A 66 -1.21 -14.74 14.49
CA ARG A 66 -0.91 -13.74 15.51
C ARG A 66 -0.51 -12.40 14.89
#